data_AF-A0A9E2XJ35-F1
#
_entry.id   AF-A0A9E2XJ35-F1
#
_cell.length_a   1.000
_cell.length_b   1.000
_cell.length_c   1.000
_cell.angle_alpha   90.00
_cell.angle_beta   90.00
_cell.angle_gamma   90.00
#
_symmetry.space_group_name_H-M   'P 1'
#
loop_
_entity.id
_entity.type
_entity.pdbx_description
1 polymer ?
#
loop_
_entity_poly.entity_id
_entity_poly.type
_entity_poly.pdbx_seq_one_letter_code
_entity_poly.pdbx_strand_id
1 'polypeptide(L)'
;MAKTSMSQRKTMGRVMHEYKHGELKSGPRGKAGKVKNPRQAVAIALKEAGASKYESKGANKRNLARSKRKEATGRTAQQESEGKARVGARGKRESSRSMGGKNAKSTTRRTPRQRAAARRNIAKARSARR
;
A
#
# COMPACT_ATOMS: atom_id res chain seq x y z
N MET A 1 -20.94 -2.75 -18.53
CA MET A 1 -20.49 -2.60 -17.13
C MET A 1 -19.71 -1.30 -17.00
N ALA A 2 -19.98 -0.48 -15.97
CA ALA A 2 -19.14 0.69 -15.70
C ALA A 2 -17.69 0.23 -15.48
N LYS A 3 -16.74 0.85 -16.18
CA LYS A 3 -15.31 0.52 -16.05
C LYS A 3 -14.88 0.73 -14.59
N THR A 4 -14.21 -0.26 -14.00
CA THR A 4 -13.72 -0.15 -12.62
C THR A 4 -12.68 0.98 -12.52
N SER A 5 -12.81 1.82 -11.49
CA SER A 5 -11.88 2.92 -11.28
C SER A 5 -10.46 2.42 -10.99
N MET A 6 -9.46 3.26 -11.22
CA MET A 6 -8.06 2.93 -10.85
C MET A 6 -7.92 2.55 -9.37
N SER A 7 -8.69 3.21 -8.49
CA SER A 7 -8.65 2.92 -7.05
C SER A 7 -9.18 1.52 -6.73
N GLN A 8 -10.25 1.10 -7.41
CA GLN A 8 -10.83 -0.24 -7.25
C GLN A 8 -9.88 -1.31 -7.79
N ARG A 9 -9.25 -1.07 -8.95
CA ARG A 9 -8.24 -1.97 -9.51
C ARG A 9 -7.04 -2.18 -8.59
N LYS A 10 -6.58 -1.14 -7.89
CA LYS A 10 -5.51 -1.27 -6.88
C LYS A 10 -5.92 -2.17 -5.72
N THR A 11 -7.12 -1.97 -5.17
CA THR A 11 -7.65 -2.83 -4.08
C THR A 11 -7.81 -4.28 -4.55
N MET A 12 -8.33 -4.51 -5.76
CA MET A 12 -8.40 -5.87 -6.33
C MET A 12 -7.02 -6.49 -6.49
N GLY A 13 -6.06 -5.75 -7.05
CA GLY A 13 -4.68 -6.21 -7.22
C GLY A 13 -4.01 -6.60 -5.91
N ARG A 14 -4.23 -5.81 -4.84
CA ARG A 14 -3.74 -6.14 -3.49
C ARG A 14 -4.31 -7.47 -2.99
N VAL A 15 -5.62 -7.64 -3.03
CA VAL A 15 -6.28 -8.88 -2.58
C VAL A 15 -5.77 -10.09 -3.36
N MET A 16 -5.59 -9.94 -4.67
CA MET A 16 -5.04 -11.00 -5.52
C MET A 16 -3.57 -11.29 -5.23
N HIS A 17 -2.79 -10.28 -4.84
CA HIS A 17 -1.41 -10.46 -4.38
C HIS A 17 -1.35 -11.24 -3.06
N GLU A 18 -2.21 -10.92 -2.09
CA GLU A 18 -2.37 -11.69 -0.84
C GLU A 18 -2.79 -13.13 -1.11
N TYR A 19 -3.67 -13.35 -2.08
CA TYR A 19 -4.05 -14.72 -2.49
C TYR A 19 -2.86 -15.47 -3.11
N LYS A 20 -2.09 -14.81 -3.98
CA LYS A 20 -0.90 -15.39 -4.61
C LYS A 20 0.14 -15.86 -3.58
N HIS A 21 0.25 -15.15 -2.45
CA HIS A 21 1.14 -15.51 -1.35
C HIS A 21 0.51 -16.46 -0.31
N GLY A 22 -0.75 -16.86 -0.50
CA GLY A 22 -1.44 -17.77 0.44
C GLY A 22 -1.80 -17.11 1.78
N GLU A 23 -1.94 -15.78 1.79
CA GLU A 23 -2.19 -14.96 2.97
C GLU A 23 -3.65 -14.48 3.06
N LEU A 24 -4.37 -14.50 1.94
CA LEU A 24 -5.76 -14.09 1.91
C LEU A 24 -6.63 -15.01 2.78
N LYS A 25 -7.31 -14.42 3.77
CA LYS A 25 -8.23 -15.13 4.68
C LYS A 25 -9.69 -14.82 4.35
N SER A 26 -10.56 -15.80 4.59
CA SER A 26 -12.00 -15.69 4.35
C SER A 26 -12.80 -15.58 5.65
N GLY A 27 -14.06 -15.14 5.51
CA GLY A 27 -15.00 -15.01 6.61
C GLY A 27 -14.76 -13.81 7.54
N PRO A 28 -15.64 -13.61 8.53
CA PRO A 28 -15.52 -12.51 9.48
C PRO A 28 -14.17 -12.56 10.21
N ARG A 29 -13.39 -11.47 10.10
CA ARG A 29 -12.04 -11.36 10.71
C ARG A 29 -11.06 -12.49 10.31
N GLY A 30 -11.29 -13.17 9.19
CA GLY A 30 -10.42 -14.25 8.73
C GLY A 30 -10.65 -15.60 9.44
N LYS A 31 -11.75 -15.75 10.19
CA LYS A 31 -12.06 -16.95 10.98
C LYS A 31 -12.33 -18.20 10.13
N ALA A 32 -12.72 -18.05 8.86
CA ALA A 32 -12.96 -19.18 7.96
C ALA A 32 -11.67 -19.69 7.29
N GLY A 33 -10.50 -19.22 7.75
CA GLY A 33 -9.20 -19.72 7.31
C GLY A 33 -8.75 -19.15 5.96
N LYS A 34 -7.65 -19.70 5.45
CA LYS A 34 -7.02 -19.29 4.19
C LYS A 34 -7.90 -19.60 2.99
N VAL A 35 -7.96 -18.67 2.05
CA VAL A 35 -8.64 -18.87 0.77
C VAL A 35 -7.83 -19.83 -0.09
N LYS A 36 -8.49 -20.88 -0.57
CA LYS A 36 -7.84 -21.91 -1.42
C LYS A 36 -8.19 -21.74 -2.89
N ASN A 37 -9.39 -21.26 -3.20
CA ASN A 37 -9.90 -21.21 -4.57
C ASN A 37 -9.73 -19.82 -5.22
N PRO A 38 -9.19 -19.70 -6.45
CA PRO A 38 -9.06 -18.42 -7.16
C PRO A 38 -10.40 -17.71 -7.37
N ARG A 39 -11.48 -18.45 -7.62
CA ARG A 39 -12.83 -17.87 -7.80
C ARG A 39 -13.31 -17.16 -6.53
N GLN A 40 -13.00 -17.73 -5.37
CA GLN A 40 -13.31 -17.14 -4.08
C GLN A 40 -12.47 -15.88 -3.84
N ALA A 41 -11.18 -15.91 -4.22
CA ALA A 41 -10.31 -14.74 -4.13
C ALA A 41 -10.84 -13.58 -5.00
N VAL A 42 -11.27 -13.86 -6.24
CA VAL A 42 -11.88 -12.87 -7.13
C VAL A 42 -13.16 -12.30 -6.52
N ALA A 43 -14.03 -13.13 -5.93
CA ALA A 43 -15.24 -12.66 -5.26
C ALA A 43 -14.93 -11.72 -4.08
N ILE A 44 -13.92 -12.07 -3.26
CA ILE A 44 -13.45 -11.23 -2.16
C ILE A 44 -12.87 -9.91 -2.71
N ALA A 45 -12.05 -9.96 -3.77
CA ALA A 45 -11.47 -8.78 -4.40
C ALA A 45 -12.54 -7.81 -4.92
N LEU A 46 -13.57 -8.34 -5.59
CA LEU A 46 -14.70 -7.53 -6.07
C LEU A 46 -15.49 -6.92 -4.92
N LYS A 47 -15.71 -7.67 -3.83
CA LYS A 47 -16.40 -7.18 -2.64
C LYS A 47 -15.59 -6.10 -1.91
N GLU A 48 -14.30 -6.32 -1.69
CA GLU A 48 -13.42 -5.36 -1.01
C GLU A 48 -13.22 -4.08 -1.82
N ALA A 49 -13.21 -4.18 -3.16
CA ALA A 49 -13.15 -3.04 -4.05
C ALA A 49 -14.50 -2.33 -4.25
N GLY A 50 -15.59 -2.83 -3.65
CA GLY A 50 -16.92 -2.25 -3.84
C GLY A 50 -17.39 -2.26 -5.30
N ALA A 51 -17.07 -3.34 -6.03
CA ALA A 51 -17.43 -3.54 -7.42
C ALA A 51 -18.27 -4.82 -7.62
N SER A 52 -18.78 -5.40 -6.54
CA SER A 52 -19.62 -6.59 -6.62
C SER A 52 -20.97 -6.24 -7.23
N LYS A 53 -21.42 -7.04 -8.21
CA LYS A 53 -22.75 -6.93 -8.82
C LYS A 53 -23.88 -7.36 -7.90
N TYR A 54 -23.57 -8.15 -6.88
CA TYR A 54 -24.55 -8.71 -5.92
C TYR A 54 -24.78 -7.81 -4.71
N GLU A 55 -23.97 -6.76 -4.54
CA GLU A 55 -24.06 -5.83 -3.43
C GLU A 55 -24.69 -4.52 -3.91
N SER A 56 -25.51 -3.88 -3.06
CA SER A 56 -26.08 -2.58 -3.39
C SER A 56 -25.00 -1.51 -3.53
N LYS A 57 -25.28 -0.41 -4.25
CA LYS A 57 -24.33 0.71 -4.40
C LYS A 57 -23.85 1.25 -3.05
N GLY A 58 -24.75 1.35 -2.06
CA GLY A 58 -24.42 1.78 -0.70
C GLY A 58 -23.51 0.77 0.03
N ALA A 59 -23.79 -0.53 -0.09
CA ALA A 59 -22.93 -1.57 0.48
C ALA A 59 -21.53 -1.56 -0.15
N ASN A 60 -21.45 -1.44 -1.47
CA ASN A 60 -20.20 -1.32 -2.21
C ASN A 60 -19.35 -0.12 -1.76
N LYS A 61 -19.97 1.07 -1.57
CA LYS A 61 -19.27 2.26 -1.06
C LYS A 61 -18.72 2.03 0.35
N ARG A 62 -19.50 1.40 1.23
CA ARG A 62 -19.06 1.07 2.60
C ARG A 62 -17.91 0.06 2.61
N ASN A 63 -17.98 -0.97 1.76
CA ASN A 63 -16.92 -1.97 1.65
C ASN A 63 -15.61 -1.35 1.17
N LEU A 64 -15.64 -0.53 0.11
CA LEU A 64 -14.46 0.16 -0.38
C LEU A 64 -13.86 1.10 0.68
N ALA A 65 -14.69 1.86 1.39
CA ALA A 65 -14.23 2.74 2.47
C ALA A 65 -13.58 1.96 3.62
N ARG A 66 -14.17 0.81 3.99
CA ARG A 66 -13.62 -0.09 5.01
C ARG A 66 -12.27 -0.65 4.58
N SER A 67 -12.13 -1.12 3.33
CA SER A 67 -10.88 -1.65 2.79
C SER A 67 -9.78 -0.58 2.77
N LYS A 68 -10.09 0.63 2.28
CA LYS A 68 -9.14 1.75 2.30
C LYS A 68 -8.71 2.15 3.71
N ARG A 69 -9.63 2.11 4.68
CA ARG A 69 -9.30 2.37 6.09
C ARG A 69 -8.34 1.31 6.62
N LYS A 70 -8.57 0.02 6.34
CA LYS A 70 -7.65 -1.07 6.74
C LYS A 70 -6.26 -0.85 6.13
N GLU A 71 -6.20 -0.54 4.85
CA GLU A 71 -4.97 -0.25 4.11
C GLU A 71 -4.19 0.92 4.72
N ALA A 72 -4.88 2.00 5.10
CA ALA A 72 -4.26 3.15 5.76
C ALA A 72 -3.73 2.83 7.17
N THR A 73 -4.39 1.91 7.89
CA THR A 73 -4.02 1.52 9.25
C THR A 73 -2.96 0.42 9.34
N GLY A 74 -2.50 -0.15 8.23
CA GLY A 74 -1.47 -1.20 8.29
C GLY A 74 -2.02 -2.60 8.61
N ARG A 75 -3.33 -2.82 8.50
CA ARG A 75 -4.02 -4.04 8.95
C ARG A 75 -4.36 -5.01 7.81
N THR A 76 -3.66 -4.92 6.68
CA THR A 76 -3.81 -5.91 5.60
C THR A 76 -2.81 -7.04 5.80
N ALA A 77 -3.15 -8.26 5.39
CA ALA A 77 -2.29 -9.43 5.59
C ALA A 77 -0.91 -9.23 4.96
N GLN A 78 -0.88 -8.59 3.78
CA GLN A 78 0.36 -8.17 3.11
C GLN A 78 1.23 -7.24 3.96
N GLN A 79 0.64 -6.34 4.76
CA GLN A 79 1.39 -5.43 5.63
C GLN A 79 1.87 -6.10 6.92
N GLU A 80 1.19 -7.18 7.34
CA GLU A 80 1.61 -8.01 8.48
C GLU A 80 2.76 -8.95 8.08
N SER A 81 2.73 -9.52 6.87
CA SER A 81 3.77 -10.44 6.35
C SER A 81 5.02 -9.73 5.81
N GLU A 82 4.87 -8.58 5.14
CA GLU A 82 5.99 -7.74 4.70
C GLU A 82 6.70 -7.04 5.89
N GLY A 83 6.23 -7.28 7.12
CA GLY A 83 6.73 -6.66 8.33
C GLY A 83 6.20 -5.23 8.50
N LYS A 84 5.96 -4.85 9.76
CA LYS A 84 5.51 -3.51 10.22
C LYS A 84 6.45 -2.33 9.85
N ALA A 85 7.32 -2.48 8.86
CA ALA A 85 8.19 -1.45 8.35
C ALA A 85 7.47 -0.43 7.43
N ARG A 86 6.23 -0.71 6.98
CA ARG A 86 5.65 0.07 5.87
C ARG A 86 4.41 0.92 6.15
N VAL A 87 3.63 0.70 7.20
CA VAL A 87 2.34 1.41 7.32
C VAL A 87 2.08 1.95 8.72
N GLY A 88 2.25 3.26 8.84
CA GLY A 88 2.24 4.02 10.10
C GLY A 88 3.40 5.00 10.24
N ALA A 89 4.43 4.92 9.38
CA ALA A 89 5.55 5.85 9.39
C ALA A 89 5.20 7.23 8.78
N ARG A 90 4.18 7.91 9.33
CA ARG A 90 4.00 9.36 9.15
C ARG A 90 5.16 10.17 9.78
N GLY A 91 6.10 9.51 10.46
CA GLY A 91 7.21 10.16 11.17
C GLY A 91 8.61 9.57 10.99
N LYS A 92 8.82 8.45 10.28
CA LYS A 92 10.17 7.90 10.06
C LYS A 92 10.34 7.34 8.65
N ARG A 93 10.64 8.22 7.70
CA ARG A 93 11.32 7.81 6.47
C ARG A 93 12.38 8.85 6.09
N GLU A 94 13.63 8.46 6.25
CA GLU A 94 14.69 8.91 5.35
C GLU A 94 14.45 8.17 4.03
N SER A 95 13.98 8.88 3.00
CA SER A 95 13.85 8.29 1.67
C SER A 95 15.23 8.19 1.03
N SER A 96 15.77 6.98 0.88
CA SER A 96 16.89 6.75 -0.04
C SER A 96 16.42 6.84 -1.50
N ARG A 97 17.34 7.23 -2.40
CA ARG A 97 17.11 7.48 -3.83
C ARG A 97 16.51 6.29 -4.60
N SER A 98 16.67 5.06 -4.09
CA SER A 98 16.14 3.86 -4.75
C SER A 98 14.62 3.69 -4.67
N MET A 99 13.93 4.48 -3.86
CA MET A 99 12.51 4.25 -3.50
C MET A 99 11.56 5.38 -3.92
N GLY A 100 12.07 6.38 -4.65
CA GLY A 100 11.26 7.39 -5.32
C GLY A 100 11.42 7.21 -6.82
N GLY A 101 10.69 6.25 -7.39
CA GLY A 101 10.61 6.10 -8.85
C GLY A 101 10.27 7.45 -9.51
N LYS A 102 10.48 7.53 -10.83
CA LYS A 102 10.50 8.74 -11.69
C LYS A 102 9.32 9.74 -11.57
N ASN A 103 8.32 9.49 -10.71
CA ASN A 103 7.11 10.28 -10.50
C ASN A 103 6.94 10.83 -9.06
N ALA A 104 7.99 10.88 -8.23
CA ALA A 104 7.92 11.50 -6.92
C ALA A 104 7.87 13.04 -7.03
N LYS A 105 6.67 13.63 -6.94
CA LYS A 105 6.43 15.08 -7.08
C LYS A 105 6.92 15.92 -5.89
N SER A 106 7.33 15.32 -4.78
CA SER A 106 7.95 16.05 -3.66
C SER A 106 9.10 15.25 -3.05
N THR A 107 10.28 15.88 -3.01
CA THR A 107 11.42 15.39 -2.24
C THR A 107 11.21 15.78 -0.78
N THR A 108 11.33 14.83 0.14
CA THR A 108 11.23 15.09 1.59
C THR A 108 12.25 16.15 2.03
N ARG A 109 11.81 17.16 2.79
CA ARG A 109 12.70 18.18 3.39
C ARG A 109 13.74 17.49 4.28
N ARG A 110 15.03 17.69 3.97
CA ARG A 110 16.15 17.22 4.80
C ARG A 110 16.12 17.91 6.17
N THR A 111 16.43 17.17 7.23
CA THR A 111 16.61 17.75 8.57
C THR A 111 17.81 18.72 8.60
N PRO A 112 17.89 19.67 9.56
CA PRO A 112 19.02 20.60 9.65
C PRO A 112 20.39 19.89 9.69
N ARG A 113 20.49 18.79 10.44
CA ARG A 113 21.69 17.94 10.52
C ARG A 113 22.07 17.32 9.17
N GLN A 114 21.09 16.81 8.42
CA GLN A 114 21.30 16.25 7.09
C GLN A 114 21.67 17.34 6.05
N ARG A 115 21.13 18.56 6.18
CA ARG A 115 21.53 19.70 5.33
C ARG A 115 22.97 20.12 5.59
N ALA A 116 23.39 20.17 6.87
CA ALA A 116 24.76 20.48 7.25
C ALA A 116 25.75 19.43 6.72
N ALA A 117 25.43 18.13 6.86
CA ALA A 117 26.24 17.04 6.32
C ALA A 117 26.35 17.12 4.78
N ALA A 118 25.24 17.38 4.08
CA ALA A 118 25.26 17.53 2.63
C ALA A 118 26.13 18.71 2.18
N ARG A 119 26.08 19.85 2.87
CA ARG A 119 26.92 21.03 2.58
C ARG A 119 28.41 20.72 2.78
N ARG A 120 28.78 20.04 3.87
CA ARG A 120 30.17 19.61 4.11
C ARG A 120 30.67 18.67 3.02
N ASN A 121 29.87 17.69 2.62
CA ASN A 121 30.25 16.74 1.57
C ASN A 121 30.42 17.44 0.21
N ILE A 122 29.57 18.41 -0.13
CA ILE A 122 29.72 19.21 -1.34
C ILE A 122 31.00 20.07 -1.29
N ALA A 123 31.30 20.70 -0.15
CA ALA A 123 32.52 21.49 0.02
C ALA A 123 33.78 20.62 -0.13
N LYS A 124 33.80 19.43 0.49
CA LYS A 124 34.90 18.46 0.38
C LYS A 124 35.08 17.94 -1.06
N ALA A 125 33.98 17.70 -1.78
CA ALA A 125 34.04 17.29 -3.18
C ALA A 125 34.55 18.40 -4.11
N ARG A 126 34.30 19.68 -3.78
CA ARG A 126 34.82 20.83 -4.52
C ARG A 126 36.29 21.10 -4.21
N SER A 127 36.73 20.89 -2.97
CA SER A 127 38.15 21.01 -2.60
C SER A 127 39.01 19.89 -3.18
N ALA A 128 38.44 18.71 -3.42
CA ALA A 128 39.13 17.59 -4.07
C ALA A 128 39.17 17.67 -5.61
N ARG A 129 38.56 18.71 -6.21
CA ARG A 129 38.57 18.98 -7.66
C ARG A 129 39.42 20.21 -8.03
N ARG A 130 40.12 20.79 -7.05
CA ARG A 130 41.22 21.74 -7.24
C ARG A 130 42.51 21.01 -6.95
#